data_AF-A0A9E3NWF3-F1
#
_entry.id   AF-A0A9E3NWF3-F1
#
_cell.length_a   1.000
_cell.length_b   1.000
_cell.length_c   1.000
_cell.angle_alpha   90.00
_cell.angle_beta   90.00
_cell.angle_gamma   90.00
#
_symmetry.space_group_name_H-M   'P 1'
#
loop_
_entity.id
_entity.type
_entity.pdbx_description
1 polymer ?
#
loop_
_entity_poly.entity_id
_entity_poly.type
_entity_poly.pdbx_seq_one_letter_code
_entity_poly.pdbx_strand_id
1 'polypeptide(L)'
;MSDLHVERPVVRSFKQKYVKEAAAHVRAGGHAVVWENDTRALLVFQKPSKENPDDFGAWAVYDMGKSRWRVHDRGTWKGLATTLVPRSCLWIVKRRSERDSVHPGPTRVLDLDCTSCAACCRDNEVFLERPDIERFEEAGRRDLMRPPFARRQDGRILLTLLPNKRCRHLRRDNRCGIYEIRPHACSEFPKGSECCLFAREDAFGISDGAAPQVEAS
;
A
#
# COMPACT_ATOMS: atom_id res chain seq x y z
N MET A 1 -1.16 20.89 7.05
CA MET A 1 0.16 20.28 6.81
C MET A 1 -0.03 18.79 6.98
N SER A 2 0.25 17.99 5.93
CA SER A 2 0.15 16.52 6.05
C SER A 2 1.13 16.09 7.14
N ASP A 3 0.64 15.35 8.13
CA ASP A 3 1.48 14.73 9.15
C ASP A 3 2.56 13.92 8.43
N LEU A 4 3.82 14.33 8.55
CA LEU A 4 4.95 13.69 7.87
C LEU A 4 5.21 12.31 8.47
N HIS A 5 4.81 12.11 9.72
CA HIS A 5 5.05 10.90 10.48
C HIS A 5 4.03 9.83 10.12
N VAL A 6 4.52 8.66 9.75
CA VAL A 6 3.70 7.47 9.51
C VAL A 6 4.19 6.38 10.44
N GLU A 7 3.37 6.02 11.42
CA GLU A 7 3.56 4.79 12.17
C GLU A 7 2.90 3.65 11.42
N ARG A 8 3.73 2.70 10.94
CA ARG A 8 3.24 1.54 10.18
C ARG A 8 3.57 0.21 10.88
N PRO A 9 2.77 -0.83 10.63
CA PRO A 9 3.06 -2.18 11.13
C PRO A 9 4.32 -2.75 10.51
N VAL A 10 5.17 -3.38 11.33
CA VAL A 10 6.28 -4.23 10.89
C VAL A 10 5.72 -5.61 10.57
N VAL A 11 5.97 -6.11 9.36
CA VAL A 11 5.56 -7.44 8.92
C VAL A 11 6.57 -8.47 9.42
N ARG A 12 6.07 -9.51 10.11
CA ARG A 12 6.88 -10.63 10.60
C ARG A 12 6.41 -11.95 10.03
N SER A 13 7.35 -12.85 9.76
CA SER A 13 7.05 -14.20 9.30
C SER A 13 7.13 -15.21 10.44
N PHE A 14 6.12 -16.07 10.55
CA PHE A 14 6.01 -17.11 11.57
C PHE A 14 5.69 -18.47 10.95
N LYS A 15 6.23 -19.54 11.52
CA LYS A 15 5.75 -20.92 11.23
C LYS A 15 4.47 -21.19 12.02
N GLN A 16 3.62 -22.09 11.53
CA GLN A 16 2.35 -22.47 12.17
C GLN A 16 2.48 -22.86 13.67
N LYS A 17 3.62 -23.39 14.11
CA LYS A 17 3.84 -23.70 15.53
C LYS A 17 3.96 -22.46 16.44
N TYR A 18 4.24 -21.29 15.88
CA TYR A 18 4.44 -20.01 16.59
C TYR A 18 3.24 -19.06 16.45
N VAL A 19 2.02 -19.60 16.39
CA VAL A 19 0.80 -18.81 16.21
C VAL A 19 0.50 -17.90 17.40
N LYS A 20 0.96 -18.23 18.61
CA LYS A 20 0.74 -17.41 19.80
C LYS A 20 1.60 -16.14 19.73
N GLU A 21 2.85 -16.29 19.33
CA GLU A 21 3.83 -15.24 19.10
C GLU A 21 3.40 -14.34 17.94
N ALA A 22 2.92 -14.94 16.85
CA ALA A 22 2.32 -14.20 15.73
C ALA A 22 1.15 -13.33 16.19
N ALA A 23 0.24 -13.88 17.00
CA ALA A 23 -0.90 -13.13 17.52
C ALA A 23 -0.47 -12.03 18.50
N ALA A 24 0.56 -12.27 19.32
CA ALA A 24 1.13 -11.25 20.21
C ALA A 24 1.75 -10.09 19.42
N HIS A 25 2.52 -10.39 18.37
CA HIS A 25 3.10 -9.39 17.46
C HIS A 25 2.03 -8.50 16.82
N VAL A 26 0.93 -9.10 16.33
CA VAL A 26 -0.18 -8.34 15.72
C VAL A 26 -0.91 -7.48 16.75
N ARG A 27 -1.14 -7.99 17.95
CA ARG A 27 -1.74 -7.21 19.05
C ARG A 27 -0.88 -6.04 19.47
N ALA A 28 0.45 -6.16 19.34
CA ALA A 28 1.39 -5.09 19.61
C ALA A 28 1.48 -4.05 18.47
N GLY A 29 0.69 -4.19 17.40
CA GLY A 29 0.61 -3.22 16.30
C GLY A 29 1.18 -3.70 14.97
N GLY A 30 1.83 -4.86 14.93
CA GLY A 30 2.44 -5.38 13.71
C GLY A 30 1.51 -6.18 12.80
N HIS A 31 2.08 -6.71 11.72
CA HIS A 31 1.43 -7.69 10.85
C HIS A 31 2.19 -9.01 10.91
N ALA A 32 1.47 -10.13 10.78
CA ALA A 32 2.08 -11.46 10.78
C ALA A 32 1.71 -12.24 9.52
N VAL A 33 2.70 -12.89 8.92
CA VAL A 33 2.55 -13.88 7.86
C VAL A 33 2.80 -15.25 8.48
N VAL A 34 1.74 -16.02 8.66
CA VAL A 34 1.82 -17.35 9.28
C VAL A 34 1.81 -18.41 8.19
N TRP A 35 2.89 -19.18 8.09
CA TRP A 35 3.06 -20.24 7.09
C TRP A 35 2.60 -21.58 7.64
N GLU A 36 1.58 -22.17 7.02
CA GLU A 36 1.19 -23.57 7.23
C GLU A 36 2.18 -24.51 6.52
N ASN A 37 2.62 -24.12 5.32
CA ASN A 37 3.68 -24.72 4.52
C ASN A 37 4.16 -23.72 3.46
N ASP A 38 5.15 -24.07 2.64
CA ASP A 38 5.79 -23.17 1.66
C ASP A 38 4.85 -22.60 0.59
N THR A 39 3.67 -23.21 0.40
CA THR A 39 2.67 -22.82 -0.61
C THR A 39 1.40 -22.24 0.00
N ARG A 40 1.36 -22.08 1.33
CA ARG A 40 0.14 -21.67 2.04
C ARG A 40 0.49 -20.80 3.25
N ALA A 41 0.11 -19.53 3.15
CA ALA A 41 0.29 -18.53 4.19
C ALA A 41 -1.00 -17.78 4.51
N LEU A 42 -1.14 -17.37 5.77
CA LEU A 42 -2.19 -16.51 6.27
C LEU A 42 -1.59 -15.16 6.64
N LEU A 43 -2.15 -14.07 6.10
CA LEU A 43 -1.87 -12.73 6.60
C LEU A 43 -2.79 -12.47 7.80
N VAL A 44 -2.21 -12.06 8.92
CA VAL A 44 -2.88 -11.73 10.17
C VAL A 44 -2.58 -10.29 10.55
N PHE A 45 -3.62 -9.55 10.90
CA PHE A 45 -3.57 -8.12 11.15
C PHE A 45 -4.66 -7.74 12.17
N GLN A 46 -4.59 -6.52 12.71
CA GLN A 46 -5.64 -6.02 13.59
C GLN A 46 -6.97 -5.92 12.83
N LYS A 47 -8.09 -5.99 13.55
CA LYS A 47 -9.41 -5.82 12.94
C LYS A 47 -9.49 -4.43 12.31
N PRO A 48 -9.72 -4.31 10.98
CA PRO A 48 -9.77 -2.99 10.37
C PRO A 48 -10.87 -2.12 10.95
N SER A 49 -10.55 -0.83 11.17
CA SER A 49 -11.52 0.17 11.59
C SER A 49 -12.08 0.93 10.38
N LYS A 50 -13.40 1.17 10.35
CA LYS A 50 -14.01 2.04 9.34
C LYS A 50 -13.68 3.52 9.57
N GLU A 51 -13.23 3.86 10.76
CA GLU A 51 -12.87 5.23 11.15
C GLU A 51 -11.42 5.57 10.79
N ASN A 52 -10.62 4.57 10.39
CA ASN A 52 -9.25 4.76 9.94
C ASN A 52 -9.15 4.52 8.42
N PRO A 53 -9.18 5.56 7.58
CA PRO A 53 -9.03 5.40 6.13
C PRO A 53 -7.65 4.85 5.73
N ASP A 54 -6.63 5.06 6.58
CA ASP A 54 -5.25 4.59 6.38
C ASP A 54 -5.00 3.23 7.08
N ASP A 55 -6.02 2.38 7.21
CA ASP A 55 -5.88 1.07 7.84
C ASP A 55 -4.93 0.16 7.04
N PHE A 56 -3.67 0.09 7.48
CA PHE A 56 -2.64 -0.70 6.81
C PHE A 56 -3.00 -2.19 6.70
N GLY A 57 -3.83 -2.70 7.61
CA GLY A 57 -4.34 -4.07 7.55
C GLY A 57 -5.23 -4.28 6.31
N ALA A 58 -6.24 -3.43 6.14
CA ALA A 58 -7.10 -3.44 4.95
C ALA A 58 -6.30 -3.22 3.66
N TRP A 59 -5.40 -2.24 3.63
CA TRP A 59 -4.59 -1.93 2.46
C TRP A 59 -3.59 -3.04 2.10
N ALA A 60 -3.03 -3.74 3.10
CA ALA A 60 -2.21 -4.92 2.86
C ALA A 60 -2.98 -6.07 2.19
N VAL A 61 -4.31 -6.14 2.37
CA VAL A 61 -5.22 -7.07 1.69
C VAL A 61 -5.51 -6.60 0.26
N TYR A 62 -5.80 -5.30 0.07
CA TYR A 62 -6.06 -4.73 -1.27
C TYR A 62 -4.86 -4.88 -2.21
N ASP A 63 -3.64 -4.69 -1.71
CA ASP A 63 -2.40 -4.89 -2.48
C ASP A 63 -2.24 -6.33 -3.01
N MET A 64 -2.89 -7.31 -2.38
CA MET A 64 -2.90 -8.70 -2.87
C MET A 64 -4.09 -9.00 -3.82
N GLY A 65 -4.78 -7.97 -4.30
CA GLY A 65 -5.96 -8.10 -5.18
C GLY A 65 -7.18 -8.70 -4.47
N LYS A 66 -7.26 -8.59 -3.14
CA LYS A 66 -8.36 -9.13 -2.34
C LYS A 66 -9.17 -7.99 -1.73
N SER A 67 -10.45 -8.22 -1.47
CA SER A 67 -11.34 -7.27 -0.79
C SER A 67 -12.02 -7.84 0.45
N ARG A 68 -11.61 -9.04 0.89
CA ARG A 68 -12.27 -9.79 1.98
C ARG A 68 -11.26 -10.37 2.96
N TRP A 69 -11.69 -10.42 4.22
CA TRP A 69 -10.99 -11.02 5.35
C TRP A 69 -11.99 -11.61 6.33
N ARG A 70 -11.49 -12.43 7.25
CA ARG A 70 -12.26 -13.02 8.34
C ARG A 70 -11.79 -12.42 9.67
N VAL A 71 -12.73 -11.86 10.43
CA VAL A 71 -12.52 -11.48 11.84
C VAL A 71 -12.87 -12.67 12.73
N HIS A 72 -12.04 -12.95 13.73
CA HIS A 72 -12.26 -14.08 14.63
C HIS A 72 -12.80 -13.63 15.99
N ASP A 73 -13.77 -14.36 16.51
CA ASP A 73 -14.43 -14.15 17.80
C ASP A 73 -13.88 -15.06 18.93
N ARG A 74 -13.13 -16.11 18.56
CA ARG A 74 -12.58 -17.11 19.48
C ARG A 74 -11.21 -17.64 19.06
N GLY A 75 -10.56 -18.37 19.96
CA GLY A 75 -9.24 -18.98 19.74
C GLY A 75 -8.09 -17.96 19.74
N THR A 76 -6.92 -18.39 19.27
CA THR A 76 -5.68 -17.58 19.26
C THR A 76 -5.84 -16.25 18.53
N TRP A 77 -6.67 -16.23 17.48
CA TRP A 77 -6.94 -15.05 16.65
C TRP A 77 -8.08 -14.17 17.17
N LYS A 78 -8.67 -14.45 18.33
CA LYS A 78 -9.78 -13.65 18.88
C LYS A 78 -9.44 -12.16 18.85
N GLY A 79 -10.31 -11.37 18.20
CA GLY A 79 -10.18 -9.93 18.01
C GLY A 79 -9.33 -9.50 16.79
N LEU A 80 -8.70 -10.45 16.10
CA LEU A 80 -7.83 -10.19 14.95
C LEU A 80 -8.53 -10.56 13.63
N ALA A 81 -8.04 -9.98 12.54
CA ALA A 81 -8.45 -10.29 11.19
C ALA A 81 -7.40 -11.15 10.48
N THR A 82 -7.88 -12.00 9.56
CA THR A 82 -7.03 -12.87 8.76
C THR A 82 -7.50 -12.95 7.33
N THR A 83 -6.57 -13.14 6.40
CA THR A 83 -6.92 -13.49 5.02
C THR A 83 -5.90 -14.46 4.44
N LEU A 84 -6.36 -15.40 3.61
CA LEU A 84 -5.46 -16.32 2.91
C LEU A 84 -4.70 -15.56 1.84
N VAL A 85 -3.36 -15.69 1.86
CA VAL A 85 -2.49 -15.11 0.84
C VAL A 85 -2.65 -15.91 -0.46
N PRO A 86 -3.02 -15.26 -1.59
CA PRO A 86 -3.10 -15.94 -2.88
C PRO A 86 -1.73 -16.52 -3.27
N ARG A 87 -1.71 -17.66 -3.95
CA ARG A 87 -0.45 -18.30 -4.37
C ARG A 87 0.45 -17.38 -5.19
N SER A 88 -0.15 -16.58 -6.07
CA SER A 88 0.54 -15.56 -6.88
C SER A 88 1.12 -14.40 -6.05
N CYS A 89 0.72 -14.24 -4.79
CA CYS A 89 1.14 -13.17 -3.89
C CYS A 89 2.07 -13.66 -2.76
N LEU A 90 2.45 -14.94 -2.74
CA LEU A 90 3.34 -15.48 -1.70
C LEU A 90 4.70 -14.78 -1.69
N TRP A 91 5.22 -14.42 -2.87
CA TRP A 91 6.46 -13.66 -3.00
C TRP A 91 6.32 -12.25 -2.41
N ILE A 92 5.16 -11.61 -2.54
CA ILE A 92 4.88 -10.28 -1.99
C ILE A 92 5.04 -10.32 -0.47
N VAL A 93 4.34 -11.23 0.21
CA VAL A 93 4.38 -11.29 1.68
C VAL A 93 5.74 -11.73 2.22
N LYS A 94 6.52 -12.54 1.47
CA LYS A 94 7.91 -12.86 1.80
C LYS A 94 8.77 -11.60 1.78
N ARG A 95 8.74 -10.86 0.66
CA ARG A 95 9.47 -9.61 0.49
C ARG A 95 9.14 -8.60 1.59
N ARG A 96 7.86 -8.42 1.93
CA ARG A 96 7.43 -7.54 3.04
C ARG A 96 8.10 -7.92 4.36
N SER A 97 8.09 -9.22 4.70
CA SER A 97 8.68 -9.71 5.95
C SER A 97 10.21 -9.68 5.97
N GLU A 98 10.86 -9.88 4.83
CA GLU A 98 12.32 -9.79 4.67
C GLU A 98 12.79 -8.34 4.82
N ARG A 99 12.12 -7.41 4.12
CA ARG A 99 12.36 -5.97 4.25
C ARG A 99 12.26 -5.52 5.71
N ASP A 100 11.17 -5.91 6.37
CA ASP A 100 10.86 -5.46 7.72
C ASP A 100 11.71 -6.16 8.81
N SER A 101 12.48 -7.21 8.46
CA SER A 101 13.26 -8.06 9.39
C SER A 101 14.27 -7.27 10.23
N VAL A 102 14.77 -6.15 9.73
CA VAL A 102 15.76 -5.29 10.40
C VAL A 102 15.17 -4.44 11.54
N HIS A 103 13.84 -4.33 11.64
CA HIS A 103 13.20 -3.49 12.67
C HIS A 103 12.83 -4.30 13.90
N PRO A 104 13.34 -4.01 15.10
CA PRO A 104 13.12 -4.88 16.27
C PRO A 104 11.67 -4.86 16.78
N GLY A 105 10.95 -3.74 16.61
CA GLY A 105 9.62 -3.53 17.15
C GLY A 105 8.46 -4.04 16.28
N PRO A 106 7.22 -4.00 16.81
CA PRO A 106 6.01 -4.36 16.07
C PRO A 106 5.56 -3.27 15.09
N THR A 107 5.97 -2.03 15.32
CA THR A 107 5.71 -0.86 14.46
C THR A 107 7.01 -0.12 14.19
N ARG A 108 7.00 0.74 13.18
CA ARG A 108 8.08 1.69 12.87
C ARG A 108 7.48 3.01 12.44
N VAL A 109 8.08 4.10 12.88
CA VAL A 109 7.78 5.45 12.41
C VAL A 109 8.67 5.79 11.22
N LEU A 110 8.07 6.36 10.18
CA LEU A 110 8.73 6.86 8.98
C LEU A 110 8.33 8.31 8.72
N ASP A 111 9.30 9.13 8.33
CA ASP A 111 9.04 10.48 7.83
C ASP A 111 8.91 10.44 6.31
N LEU A 112 7.68 10.63 5.85
CA LEU A 112 7.32 10.50 4.45
C LEU A 112 6.71 11.80 3.94
N ASP A 113 7.43 12.46 3.04
CA ASP A 113 6.93 13.58 2.24
C ASP A 113 6.68 13.13 0.79
N CYS A 114 5.41 13.03 0.42
CA CYS A 114 4.97 12.71 -0.93
C CYS A 114 5.37 13.78 -1.95
N THR A 115 5.48 15.05 -1.52
CA THR A 115 5.90 16.16 -2.39
C THR A 115 7.41 16.19 -2.59
N SER A 116 8.18 15.48 -1.77
CA SER A 116 9.61 15.29 -1.98
C SER A 116 9.92 14.09 -2.88
N CYS A 117 9.26 12.94 -2.70
CA CYS A 117 9.61 11.73 -3.46
C CYS A 117 8.73 11.45 -4.69
N ALA A 118 7.42 11.70 -4.61
CA ALA A 118 6.43 11.30 -5.62
C ALA A 118 6.58 9.85 -6.14
N ALA A 119 7.00 8.92 -5.29
CA ALA A 119 7.34 7.54 -5.67
C ALA A 119 6.14 6.81 -6.31
N CYS A 120 4.98 6.86 -5.66
CA CYS A 120 3.75 6.21 -6.15
C CYS A 120 3.26 6.77 -7.49
N CYS A 121 3.63 8.00 -7.85
CA CYS A 121 3.32 8.60 -9.14
C CYS A 121 4.23 8.10 -10.29
N ARG A 122 5.12 7.13 -10.03
CA ARG A 122 6.10 6.62 -11.00
C ARG A 122 5.94 5.14 -11.35
N ASP A 123 5.02 4.41 -10.72
CA ASP A 123 4.90 2.96 -10.98
C ASP A 123 3.47 2.40 -10.81
N ASN A 124 2.50 3.22 -10.38
CA ASN A 124 1.13 2.75 -10.15
C ASN A 124 0.25 2.86 -11.41
N GLU A 125 -0.33 1.73 -11.82
CA GLU A 125 -1.43 1.69 -12.78
C GLU A 125 -2.74 2.13 -12.10
N VAL A 126 -3.43 3.12 -12.69
CA VAL A 126 -4.66 3.69 -12.13
C VAL A 126 -5.81 3.51 -13.10
N PHE A 127 -6.67 2.56 -12.80
CA PHE A 127 -7.95 2.40 -13.49
C PHE A 127 -8.96 3.39 -12.93
N LEU A 128 -9.63 4.12 -13.81
CA LEU A 128 -10.72 5.01 -13.44
C LEU A 128 -11.98 4.20 -13.14
N GLU A 129 -12.61 4.54 -12.03
CA GLU A 129 -13.94 4.08 -11.68
C GLU A 129 -14.99 5.09 -12.12
N ARG A 130 -16.27 4.69 -12.05
CA ARG A 130 -17.38 5.57 -12.43
C ARG A 130 -17.38 6.91 -11.67
N PRO A 131 -17.13 6.96 -10.35
CA PRO A 131 -17.02 8.24 -9.64
C PRO A 131 -15.87 9.12 -10.14
N ASP A 132 -14.78 8.52 -10.63
CA ASP A 132 -13.65 9.29 -11.19
C ASP A 132 -14.01 9.92 -12.53
N ILE A 133 -14.77 9.19 -13.35
CA ILE A 133 -15.31 9.69 -14.63
C ILE A 133 -16.23 10.88 -14.35
N GLU A 134 -17.20 10.73 -13.45
CA GLU A 134 -18.14 11.78 -13.07
C GLU A 134 -17.39 13.03 -12.54
N ARG A 135 -16.41 12.84 -11.64
CA ARG A 135 -15.55 13.92 -11.13
C ARG A 135 -14.81 14.68 -12.25
N PHE A 136 -14.27 13.97 -13.24
CA PHE A 136 -13.61 14.60 -14.38
C PHE A 136 -14.58 15.34 -15.30
N GLU A 137 -15.81 14.84 -15.47
CA GLU A 137 -16.84 15.52 -16.26
C GLU A 137 -17.31 16.81 -15.59
N GLU A 138 -17.59 16.77 -14.29
CA GLU A 138 -18.00 17.93 -13.49
C GLU A 138 -16.93 19.03 -13.47
N ALA A 139 -15.65 18.63 -13.45
CA ALA A 139 -14.52 19.54 -13.54
C ALA A 139 -14.25 20.10 -14.95
N GLY A 140 -15.05 19.71 -15.95
CA GLY A 140 -14.84 20.11 -17.35
C GLY A 140 -13.59 19.49 -17.99
N ARG A 141 -13.03 18.42 -17.41
CA ARG A 141 -11.76 17.79 -17.79
C ARG A 141 -11.95 16.44 -18.47
N ARG A 142 -12.91 16.37 -19.42
CA ARG A 142 -13.16 15.17 -20.24
C ARG A 142 -11.96 14.71 -21.06
N ASP A 143 -11.00 15.60 -21.31
CA ASP A 143 -9.72 15.31 -21.96
C ASP A 143 -8.92 14.25 -21.19
N LEU A 144 -9.00 14.23 -19.86
CA LEU A 144 -8.27 13.29 -19.00
C LEU A 144 -8.69 11.82 -19.22
N MET A 145 -9.86 11.59 -19.81
CA MET A 145 -10.38 10.25 -20.12
C MET A 145 -10.03 9.77 -21.53
N ARG A 146 -9.22 10.53 -22.27
CA ARG A 146 -8.87 10.26 -23.67
C ARG A 146 -7.36 10.27 -23.88
N PRO A 147 -6.87 9.72 -25.01
CA PRO A 147 -5.47 9.88 -25.38
C PRO A 147 -5.08 11.36 -25.46
N PRO A 148 -3.87 11.73 -25.01
CA PRO A 148 -2.81 10.84 -24.54
C PRO A 148 -2.91 10.44 -23.05
N PHE A 149 -3.84 11.00 -22.28
CA PHE A 149 -3.89 10.85 -20.81
C PHE A 149 -4.44 9.52 -20.32
N ALA A 150 -5.35 8.92 -21.09
CA ALA A 150 -5.92 7.62 -20.77
C ALA A 150 -6.09 6.74 -22.02
N ARG A 151 -6.18 5.43 -21.80
CA ARG A 151 -6.49 4.43 -22.81
C ARG A 151 -7.54 3.44 -22.29
N ARG A 152 -8.22 2.74 -23.20
CA ARG A 152 -9.08 1.62 -22.81
C ARG A 152 -8.27 0.34 -22.71
N GLN A 153 -8.51 -0.43 -21.65
CA GLN A 153 -7.94 -1.76 -21.43
C GLN A 153 -9.00 -2.59 -20.70
N ASP A 154 -9.35 -3.75 -21.28
CA ASP A 154 -10.33 -4.70 -20.71
C ASP A 154 -11.66 -4.06 -20.31
N GLY A 155 -12.19 -3.16 -21.14
CA GLY A 155 -13.44 -2.45 -20.90
C GLY A 155 -13.37 -1.33 -19.85
N ARG A 156 -12.20 -1.10 -19.24
CA ARG A 156 -11.94 -0.05 -18.26
C ARG A 156 -11.07 1.05 -18.85
N ILE A 157 -11.10 2.23 -18.23
CA ILE A 157 -10.22 3.35 -18.60
C ILE A 157 -9.00 3.32 -17.68
N LEU A 158 -7.81 3.24 -18.26
CA LEU A 158 -6.53 3.24 -17.56
C LEU A 158 -5.80 4.56 -17.84
N LEU A 159 -5.40 5.27 -16.78
CA LEU A 159 -4.51 6.41 -16.92
C LEU A 159 -3.15 5.95 -17.44
N THR A 160 -2.62 6.65 -18.43
CA THR A 160 -1.35 6.28 -19.05
C THR A 160 -0.17 6.92 -18.33
N LEU A 161 0.92 6.16 -18.26
CA LEU A 161 2.22 6.65 -17.82
C LEU A 161 3.04 7.13 -19.03
N LEU A 162 4.06 7.92 -18.77
CA LEU A 162 5.14 8.22 -19.72
C LEU A 162 6.05 6.99 -19.90
N PRO A 163 6.88 6.92 -20.96
CA PRO A 163 7.80 5.79 -21.17
C PRO A 163 8.75 5.52 -19.99
N ASN A 164 9.11 6.56 -19.23
CA ASN A 164 9.89 6.44 -17.99
C ASN A 164 9.03 6.15 -16.75
N LYS A 165 7.85 5.55 -16.94
CA LYS A 165 6.83 5.22 -15.94
C LYS A 165 6.24 6.40 -15.15
N ARG A 166 6.68 7.65 -15.36
CA ARG A 166 6.12 8.80 -14.65
C ARG A 166 4.67 9.05 -15.04
N CYS A 167 3.82 9.34 -14.06
CA CYS A 167 2.47 9.84 -14.28
C CYS A 167 2.51 11.11 -15.13
N ARG A 168 1.64 11.19 -16.15
CA ARG A 168 1.55 12.36 -17.05
C ARG A 168 1.15 13.65 -16.34
N HIS A 169 0.52 13.54 -15.17
CA HIS A 169 0.11 14.68 -14.35
C HIS A 169 1.15 15.06 -13.29
N LEU A 170 2.24 14.32 -13.15
CA LEU A 170 3.30 14.64 -12.20
C LEU A 170 4.16 15.80 -12.74
N ARG A 171 4.10 16.94 -12.04
CA ARG A 171 4.88 18.14 -12.38
C ARG A 171 6.35 18.01 -11.98
N ARG A 172 7.16 19.00 -12.35
CA ARG A 172 8.62 19.03 -12.06
C ARG A 172 8.92 19.19 -10.56
N ASP A 173 8.03 19.84 -9.83
CA ASP A 173 8.07 20.05 -8.38
C ASP A 173 7.44 18.88 -7.60
N ASN A 174 7.28 17.70 -8.23
CA ASN A 174 6.65 16.51 -7.66
C ASN A 174 5.19 16.68 -7.19
N ARG A 175 4.53 17.78 -7.58
CA ARG A 175 3.10 17.99 -7.31
C ARG A 175 2.22 17.45 -8.44
N CYS A 176 1.00 17.06 -8.10
CA CYS A 176 0.03 16.59 -9.09
C CYS A 176 -0.65 17.77 -9.78
N GLY A 177 -0.66 17.78 -11.11
CA GLY A 177 -1.32 18.80 -11.93
C GLY A 177 -2.85 18.70 -11.94
N ILE A 178 -3.43 17.65 -11.37
CA ILE A 178 -4.87 17.43 -11.23
C ILE A 178 -5.27 17.16 -9.77
N TYR A 179 -4.53 17.75 -8.81
CA TYR A 179 -4.60 17.39 -7.39
C TYR A 179 -6.02 17.37 -6.80
N GLU A 180 -6.83 18.39 -7.11
CA GLU A 180 -8.21 18.57 -6.61
C GLU A 180 -9.20 17.55 -7.18
N ILE A 181 -8.91 17.00 -8.35
CA ILE A 181 -9.82 16.08 -9.06
C ILE A 181 -9.21 14.69 -9.18
N ARG A 182 -8.22 14.35 -8.35
CA ARG A 182 -7.53 13.05 -8.42
C ARG A 182 -8.52 11.89 -8.43
N PRO A 183 -8.24 10.82 -9.20
CA PRO A 183 -8.97 9.57 -9.07
C PRO A 183 -8.90 9.03 -7.65
N HIS A 184 -9.89 8.24 -7.25
CA HIS A 184 -10.00 7.61 -5.95
C HIS A 184 -8.72 6.84 -5.57
N ALA A 185 -8.21 6.03 -6.49
CA ALA A 185 -6.97 5.28 -6.30
C ALA A 185 -5.72 6.16 -6.06
N CYS A 186 -5.77 7.45 -6.42
CA CYS A 186 -4.69 8.41 -6.16
C CYS A 186 -4.93 9.28 -4.92
N SER A 187 -6.19 9.49 -4.53
CA SER A 187 -6.58 10.34 -3.40
C SER A 187 -6.60 9.57 -2.08
N GLU A 188 -7.04 8.32 -2.11
CA GLU A 188 -7.16 7.48 -0.91
C GLU A 188 -5.90 6.65 -0.63
N PHE A 189 -4.93 6.66 -1.53
CA PHE A 189 -3.74 5.84 -1.40
C PHE A 189 -2.95 6.18 -0.13
N PRO A 190 -2.87 5.27 0.85
CA PRO A 190 -2.27 5.55 2.14
C PRO A 190 -0.75 5.63 2.02
N LYS A 191 -0.22 6.71 2.59
CA LYS A 191 1.21 6.91 2.72
C LYS A 191 1.82 5.86 3.65
N GLY A 192 2.94 5.25 3.27
CA GLY A 192 3.62 4.22 4.06
C GLY A 192 3.02 2.81 3.96
N SER A 193 2.02 2.60 3.10
CA SER A 193 1.52 1.27 2.75
C SER A 193 2.55 0.42 2.01
N GLU A 194 2.26 -0.86 1.87
CA GLU A 194 3.14 -1.81 1.17
C GLU A 194 3.43 -1.40 -0.27
N CYS A 195 2.42 -0.93 -1.01
CA CYS A 195 2.60 -0.37 -2.35
C CYS A 195 3.46 0.91 -2.32
N CYS A 196 3.30 1.76 -1.30
CA CYS A 196 4.09 2.99 -1.16
C CYS A 196 5.58 2.67 -0.95
N LEU A 197 5.89 1.70 -0.08
CA LEU A 197 7.26 1.26 0.16
C LEU A 197 7.86 0.58 -1.07
N PHE A 198 7.08 -0.27 -1.74
CA PHE A 198 7.50 -0.90 -3.01
C PHE A 198 7.84 0.15 -4.07
N ALA A 199 7.00 1.16 -4.27
CA ALA A 199 7.26 2.22 -5.25
C ALA A 199 8.53 3.03 -4.91
N ARG A 200 8.86 3.20 -3.62
CA ARG A 200 10.10 3.87 -3.19
C ARG A 200 11.32 2.98 -3.44
N GLU A 201 11.19 1.68 -3.23
CA GLU A 201 12.24 0.71 -3.55
C GLU A 201 12.49 0.63 -5.06
N ASP A 202 11.45 0.54 -5.90
CA ASP A 202 11.59 0.50 -7.37
C ASP A 202 12.17 1.81 -7.93
N ALA A 203 11.67 2.96 -7.46
CA ALA A 203 12.10 4.25 -7.99
C ALA A 203 13.48 4.71 -7.48
N PHE A 204 13.87 4.33 -6.26
CA PHE A 204 15.02 4.92 -5.57
C PHE A 204 15.96 3.91 -4.88
N GLY A 205 15.65 2.61 -4.89
CA GLY A 205 16.43 1.59 -4.18
C GLY A 205 16.31 1.66 -2.65
N ILE A 206 15.33 2.40 -2.12
CA ILE A 206 15.12 2.57 -0.68
C ILE A 206 14.33 1.36 -0.16
N SER A 207 15.04 0.31 0.27
CA SER A 207 14.42 -0.95 0.67
C SER A 207 13.73 -0.87 2.02
N ASP A 208 14.33 -0.27 3.05
CA ASP A 208 13.75 -0.24 4.41
C ASP A 208 12.61 0.79 4.59
N GLY A 209 12.33 1.59 3.56
CA GLY A 209 11.29 2.62 3.56
C GLY A 209 11.75 4.04 3.89
N ALA A 210 12.99 4.26 4.34
CA ALA A 210 13.57 5.60 4.53
C ALA A 210 14.94 5.68 3.86
N ALA A 211 15.23 6.78 3.13
CA ALA A 211 16.62 7.02 2.78
C ALA A 211 17.43 7.08 4.09
N PRO A 212 18.67 6.55 4.15
CA PRO A 212 19.54 6.87 5.28
C PRO A 212 19.56 8.40 5.40
N GLN A 213 19.25 8.91 6.59
CA GLN A 213 19.33 10.34 6.82
C GLN A 213 20.75 10.75 6.46
N VAL A 214 20.90 11.51 5.36
CA VAL A 214 22.13 12.24 5.13
C VAL A 214 22.18 13.21 6.28
N GLU A 215 23.08 12.98 7.25
CA GLU A 215 23.32 13.89 8.34
C GLU A 215 23.47 15.29 7.73
N ALA A 216 22.56 16.19 8.09
CA ALA A 216 22.62 17.57 7.66
C ALA A 216 23.97 18.11 8.12
N SER A 217 24.85 18.32 7.15
CA SER A 217 26.18 18.92 7.33
C SER A 217 26.06 20.41 7.57
#